data_AF-A0A9P4WCA2-F1
#
_entry.id   AF-A0A9P4WCA2-F1
#
_cell.length_a   1.000
_cell.length_b   1.000
_cell.length_c   1.000
_cell.angle_alpha   90.00
_cell.angle_beta   90.00
_cell.angle_gamma   90.00
#
_symmetry.space_group_name_H-M   'P 1'
#
loop_
_entity.id
_entity.type
_entity.pdbx_description
1 polymer ?
#
loop_
_entity_poly.entity_id
_entity_poly.type
_entity_poly.pdbx_seq_one_letter_code
_entity_poly.pdbx_strand_id
1 'polypeptide(L)'
;MSSVKNITQSPNSEISEELFEIANKVALHYAHKYISSTWHVWNTFDKNRDDVNKLPTDRTFWSEFNAGDYGTCLGTSTRIIAKLKEDLGTSSNAQVRQYAQNVRLMTTAQDAVAEGQYHTVVAICFKEFAIVIDHVHQPTAFKISLGNSYKTLPFLARDGTQEQEQFHYFLESGEFKVTMDDNLPPHKPHQLFEVEDIDQATQRIALPAAREMRPIYEQGCHLLPPAKYLAVRTLLDEKPRYLPAYPPNKDKWLATTLLIEVDFANPQMTMRVPKHDWAEFGNWHAGLSGSSTKGLYVHAALSAAKIVLPLNAAEGERPSSELADLTQMKAVGEIFGLKPGVLEDMMNSVYRVWKPIREARQRAVDDDELYADPSDELEANPSDELDANPSDELYTNPSDDLYADP
;
A
#
# COMPACT_ATOMS: atom_id res chain seq x y z
N MET A 1 -5.84 -20.62 -20.91
CA MET A 1 -4.56 -20.88 -20.23
C MET A 1 -3.58 -21.29 -21.31
N SER A 2 -2.76 -20.37 -21.80
CA SER A 2 -1.60 -20.80 -22.57
C SER A 2 -0.60 -21.43 -21.60
N SER A 3 -0.11 -22.63 -21.92
CA SER A 3 0.98 -23.19 -21.11
C SER A 3 2.20 -22.30 -21.28
N VAL A 4 2.89 -22.01 -20.18
CA VAL A 4 4.19 -21.34 -20.23
C VAL A 4 5.06 -22.18 -21.17
N LYS A 5 5.49 -21.63 -22.31
CA LYS A 5 6.41 -22.33 -23.22
C LYS A 5 7.68 -22.65 -22.44
N ASN A 6 7.77 -23.89 -21.97
CA ASN A 6 8.87 -24.35 -21.13
C ASN A 6 10.19 -24.13 -21.87
N ILE A 7 11.15 -23.49 -21.19
CA ILE A 7 12.54 -23.50 -21.63
C ILE A 7 13.03 -24.93 -21.44
N THR A 8 13.22 -25.64 -22.54
CA THR A 8 13.58 -27.07 -22.51
C THR A 8 15.00 -27.31 -21.99
N GLN A 9 15.86 -26.30 -22.02
CA GLN A 9 17.25 -26.38 -21.58
C GLN A 9 17.63 -25.18 -20.70
N SER A 10 18.06 -25.45 -19.46
CA SER A 10 18.65 -24.43 -18.60
C SER A 10 19.93 -23.86 -19.25
N PRO A 11 20.20 -22.54 -19.09
CA PRO A 11 21.49 -21.99 -19.46
C PRO A 11 22.62 -22.67 -18.69
N ASN A 12 23.84 -22.65 -19.25
CA ASN A 12 25.02 -23.03 -18.47
C ASN A 12 25.27 -22.02 -17.32
N SER A 13 26.22 -22.31 -16.42
CA SER A 13 26.48 -21.48 -15.25
C SER A 13 26.90 -20.04 -15.59
N GLU A 14 27.68 -19.84 -16.64
CA GLU A 14 28.14 -18.51 -17.07
C GLU A 14 26.96 -17.66 -17.57
N ILE A 15 26.13 -18.23 -18.44
CA ILE A 15 24.92 -17.56 -18.96
C ILE A 15 23.90 -17.33 -17.85
N SER A 16 23.74 -18.28 -16.92
CA SER A 16 22.87 -18.13 -15.74
C SER A 16 23.29 -16.96 -14.84
N GLU A 17 24.59 -16.72 -14.70
CA GLU A 17 25.09 -15.61 -13.91
C GLU A 17 24.90 -14.27 -14.64
N GLU A 18 25.23 -14.19 -15.93
CA GLU A 18 24.99 -12.97 -16.72
C GLU A 18 23.50 -12.58 -16.74
N LEU A 19 22.59 -13.56 -16.89
CA LEU A 19 21.14 -13.34 -16.81
C LEU A 19 20.72 -12.77 -15.46
N PHE A 20 21.30 -13.29 -14.37
CA PHE A 20 21.01 -12.84 -13.03
C PHE A 20 21.56 -11.45 -12.74
N GLU A 21 22.77 -11.14 -13.17
CA GLU A 21 23.36 -9.81 -13.03
C GLU A 21 22.51 -8.75 -13.74
N ILE A 22 22.05 -9.03 -14.97
CA ILE A 22 21.15 -8.13 -15.71
C ILE A 22 19.83 -7.96 -14.95
N ALA A 23 19.19 -9.07 -14.53
CA ALA A 23 17.95 -9.00 -13.76
C ALA A 23 18.10 -8.22 -12.45
N ASN A 24 19.20 -8.42 -11.74
CA ASN A 24 19.50 -7.73 -10.49
C ASN A 24 19.72 -6.24 -10.69
N LYS A 25 20.43 -5.85 -11.76
CA LYS A 25 20.62 -4.45 -12.14
C LYS A 25 19.28 -3.76 -12.43
N VAL A 26 18.38 -4.44 -13.16
CA VAL A 26 17.04 -3.92 -13.45
C VAL A 26 16.22 -3.80 -12.14
N ALA A 27 16.21 -4.84 -11.31
CA ALA A 27 15.50 -4.83 -10.02
C ALA A 27 15.94 -3.64 -9.16
N LEU A 28 17.25 -3.45 -8.97
CA LEU A 28 17.82 -2.35 -8.18
C LEU A 28 17.49 -0.98 -8.76
N HIS A 29 17.54 -0.83 -10.09
CA HIS A 29 17.16 0.42 -10.75
C HIS A 29 15.72 0.82 -10.40
N TYR A 30 14.78 -0.11 -10.51
CA TYR A 30 13.37 0.16 -10.21
C TYR A 30 13.08 0.29 -8.72
N ALA A 31 13.77 -0.49 -7.87
CA ALA A 31 13.64 -0.40 -6.42
C ALA A 31 14.13 0.95 -5.87
N HIS A 32 15.12 1.57 -6.51
CA HIS A 32 15.61 2.91 -6.17
C HIS A 32 14.76 4.03 -6.78
N LYS A 33 14.33 3.85 -8.04
CA LYS A 33 13.64 4.91 -8.79
C LYS A 33 12.19 5.08 -8.39
N TYR A 34 11.45 4.00 -8.14
CA TYR A 34 10.00 4.07 -8.02
C TYR A 34 9.51 3.98 -6.57
N ILE A 35 8.49 4.79 -6.28
CA ILE A 35 7.74 4.77 -5.04
C ILE A 35 6.51 3.89 -5.25
N SER A 36 6.35 2.86 -4.41
CA SER A 36 5.16 2.01 -4.45
C SER A 36 3.96 2.81 -3.96
N SER A 37 2.91 2.97 -4.76
CA SER A 37 1.73 3.74 -4.36
C SER A 37 0.45 3.24 -5.00
N THR A 38 -0.49 2.84 -4.15
CA THR A 38 -1.86 2.56 -4.58
C THR A 38 -2.74 3.80 -4.59
N TRP A 39 -2.41 4.79 -3.74
CA TRP A 39 -3.11 6.08 -3.71
C TRP A 39 -3.05 6.81 -5.05
N HIS A 40 -1.90 6.83 -5.75
CA HIS A 40 -1.80 7.56 -7.03
C HIS A 40 -2.72 6.98 -8.12
N VAL A 41 -2.84 5.65 -8.17
CA VAL A 41 -3.73 4.97 -9.13
C VAL A 41 -5.19 5.25 -8.79
N TRP A 42 -5.57 5.13 -7.52
CA TRP A 42 -6.91 5.51 -7.07
C TRP A 42 -7.22 7.00 -7.32
N ASN A 43 -6.30 7.92 -6.99
CA ASN A 43 -6.52 9.36 -7.14
C ASN A 43 -6.70 9.76 -8.61
N THR A 44 -6.02 9.06 -9.52
CA THR A 44 -6.21 9.25 -10.97
C THR A 44 -7.57 8.76 -11.41
N PHE A 45 -8.02 7.61 -10.90
CA PHE A 45 -9.38 7.14 -11.15
C PHE A 45 -10.42 8.12 -10.62
N ASP A 46 -10.28 8.55 -9.37
CA ASP A 46 -11.23 9.43 -8.69
C ASP A 46 -11.35 10.81 -9.39
N LYS A 47 -10.24 11.39 -9.83
CA LYS A 47 -10.23 12.63 -10.64
C LYS A 47 -10.94 12.49 -11.98
N ASN A 48 -11.06 11.27 -12.51
CA ASN A 48 -11.71 10.96 -13.78
C ASN A 48 -12.99 10.13 -13.60
N ARG A 49 -13.58 10.09 -12.40
CA ARG A 49 -14.72 9.20 -12.10
C ARG A 49 -15.94 9.44 -12.99
N ASP A 50 -16.12 10.67 -13.46
CA ASP A 50 -17.26 11.06 -14.30
C ASP A 50 -17.05 10.62 -15.77
N ASP A 51 -15.82 10.24 -16.14
CA ASP A 51 -15.46 9.79 -17.49
C ASP A 51 -14.39 8.70 -17.47
N VAL A 52 -14.68 7.61 -16.77
CA VAL A 52 -13.77 6.46 -16.64
C VAL A 52 -13.37 5.88 -18.00
N ASN A 53 -14.23 6.00 -19.01
CA ASN A 53 -13.96 5.50 -20.36
C ASN A 53 -12.85 6.30 -21.07
N LYS A 54 -12.53 7.51 -20.59
CA LYS A 54 -11.36 8.28 -21.08
C LYS A 54 -10.05 7.88 -20.45
N LEU A 55 -10.06 7.13 -19.34
CA LEU A 55 -8.81 6.63 -18.79
C LEU A 55 -8.20 5.66 -19.81
N PRO A 56 -6.93 5.86 -20.20
CA PRO A 56 -6.26 4.85 -20.99
C PRO A 56 -6.29 3.54 -20.21
N THR A 57 -6.68 2.47 -20.88
CA THR A 57 -6.67 1.13 -20.31
C THR A 57 -5.50 0.30 -20.84
N ASP A 58 -4.75 0.89 -21.76
CA ASP A 58 -3.57 0.30 -22.36
C ASP A 58 -2.31 0.64 -21.54
N ARG A 59 -1.15 0.23 -22.05
CA ARG A 59 0.16 0.52 -21.44
C ARG A 59 0.42 2.02 -21.23
N THR A 60 -0.27 2.90 -21.93
CA THR A 60 -0.12 4.35 -21.75
C THR A 60 -0.69 4.82 -20.43
N PHE A 61 -1.65 4.08 -19.85
CA PHE A 61 -2.14 4.27 -18.48
C PHE A 61 -0.96 4.43 -17.54
N TRP A 62 -0.07 3.45 -17.52
CA TRP A 62 1.09 3.45 -16.65
C TRP A 62 2.05 4.59 -16.97
N SER A 63 2.17 4.99 -18.25
CA SER A 63 3.06 6.07 -18.66
C SER A 63 2.57 7.46 -18.27
N GLU A 64 1.28 7.70 -18.13
CA GLU A 64 0.74 9.00 -17.71
C GLU A 64 1.06 9.30 -16.24
N PHE A 65 1.21 8.27 -15.40
CA PHE A 65 1.72 8.40 -14.03
C PHE A 65 3.20 8.82 -13.94
N ASN A 66 3.94 8.91 -15.07
CA ASN A 66 5.39 9.15 -15.10
C ASN A 66 5.86 10.45 -14.46
N ALA A 67 5.01 11.47 -14.31
CA ALA A 67 5.47 12.72 -13.68
C ALA A 67 6.02 12.49 -12.26
N GLY A 68 5.60 11.40 -11.61
CA GLY A 68 5.84 11.18 -10.20
C GLY A 68 6.81 10.06 -9.81
N ASP A 69 7.27 9.20 -10.72
CA ASP A 69 7.99 7.95 -10.36
C ASP A 69 7.16 7.06 -9.39
N TYR A 70 5.83 7.10 -9.47
CA TYR A 70 4.93 6.27 -8.68
C TYR A 70 4.42 5.07 -9.48
N GLY A 71 4.19 3.96 -8.81
CA GLY A 71 3.55 2.79 -9.43
C GLY A 71 2.97 1.83 -8.41
N THR A 72 1.93 1.09 -8.79
CA THR A 72 1.50 -0.10 -8.04
C THR A 72 2.42 -1.27 -8.33
N CYS A 73 2.15 -2.43 -7.73
CA CYS A 73 2.91 -3.61 -8.03
C CYS A 73 2.83 -3.96 -9.54
N LEU A 74 1.63 -3.98 -10.12
CA LEU A 74 1.41 -4.25 -11.54
C LEU A 74 2.07 -3.20 -12.46
N GLY A 75 1.90 -1.92 -12.13
CA GLY A 75 2.43 -0.82 -12.95
C GLY A 75 3.96 -0.83 -13.02
N THR A 76 4.62 -1.04 -11.89
CA THR A 76 6.09 -1.12 -11.84
C THR A 76 6.59 -2.40 -12.50
N SER A 77 5.96 -3.55 -12.26
CA SER A 77 6.31 -4.83 -12.89
C SER A 77 6.18 -4.80 -14.42
N THR A 78 5.18 -4.07 -14.95
CA THR A 78 5.03 -3.82 -16.40
C THR A 78 6.23 -3.11 -17.02
N ARG A 79 6.88 -2.22 -16.27
CA ARG A 79 8.06 -1.49 -16.72
C ARG A 79 9.32 -2.33 -16.57
N ILE A 80 9.42 -3.09 -15.47
CA ILE A 80 10.51 -4.04 -15.24
C ILE A 80 10.56 -5.07 -16.36
N ILE A 81 9.43 -5.67 -16.77
CA ILE A 81 9.44 -6.63 -17.90
C ILE A 81 9.90 -5.98 -19.20
N ALA A 82 9.44 -4.77 -19.52
CA ALA A 82 9.87 -4.06 -20.72
C ALA A 82 11.39 -3.81 -20.71
N LYS A 83 11.90 -3.31 -19.58
CA LYS A 83 13.32 -3.01 -19.43
C LYS A 83 14.20 -4.25 -19.42
N LEU A 84 13.79 -5.31 -18.72
CA LEU A 84 14.52 -6.56 -18.68
C LEU A 84 14.59 -7.22 -20.07
N LYS A 85 13.50 -7.17 -20.84
CA LYS A 85 13.50 -7.64 -22.23
C LYS A 85 14.45 -6.84 -23.11
N GLU A 86 14.48 -5.52 -22.97
CA GLU A 86 15.40 -4.63 -23.69
C GLU A 86 16.86 -4.94 -23.35
N ASP A 87 17.21 -5.00 -22.06
CA ASP A 87 18.58 -5.22 -21.61
C ASP A 87 19.09 -6.62 -22.00
N LEU A 88 18.25 -7.65 -21.91
CA LEU A 88 18.58 -8.98 -22.39
C LEU A 88 18.73 -8.99 -23.93
N GLY A 89 17.80 -8.38 -24.66
CA GLY A 89 17.78 -8.35 -26.12
C GLY A 89 18.93 -7.56 -26.74
N THR A 90 19.52 -6.64 -26.00
CA THR A 90 20.67 -5.83 -26.41
C THR A 90 22.01 -6.32 -25.85
N SER A 91 22.04 -7.41 -25.06
CA SER A 91 23.29 -8.00 -24.58
C SER A 91 24.22 -8.34 -25.75
N SER A 92 25.53 -8.12 -25.57
CA SER A 92 26.56 -8.56 -26.52
C SER A 92 26.61 -10.07 -26.66
N ASN A 93 26.20 -10.82 -25.63
CA ASN A 93 26.17 -12.27 -25.62
C ASN A 93 24.93 -12.82 -26.34
N ALA A 94 25.15 -13.48 -27.48
CA ALA A 94 24.06 -14.06 -28.28
C ALA A 94 23.24 -15.11 -27.51
N GLN A 95 23.87 -15.84 -26.59
CA GLN A 95 23.21 -16.84 -25.77
C GLN A 95 22.34 -16.22 -24.66
N VAL A 96 22.57 -14.96 -24.29
CA VAL A 96 21.71 -14.21 -23.35
C VAL A 96 20.51 -13.61 -24.08
N ARG A 97 20.72 -13.04 -25.28
CA ARG A 97 19.65 -12.40 -26.07
C ARG A 97 18.45 -13.31 -26.30
N GLN A 98 18.68 -14.60 -26.51
CA GLN A 98 17.62 -15.59 -26.69
C GLN A 98 16.74 -15.80 -25.44
N TYR A 99 17.00 -15.19 -24.29
CA TYR A 99 16.13 -15.31 -23.12
C TYR A 99 15.21 -14.10 -22.93
N ALA A 100 15.34 -13.05 -23.75
CA ALA A 100 14.46 -11.89 -23.70
C ALA A 100 12.99 -12.28 -23.88
N GLN A 101 12.68 -13.17 -24.83
CA GLN A 101 11.30 -13.65 -25.03
C GLN A 101 10.82 -14.61 -23.93
N ASN A 102 11.66 -14.97 -22.95
CA ASN A 102 11.31 -15.82 -21.80
C ASN A 102 10.98 -15.03 -20.54
N VAL A 103 11.15 -13.71 -20.54
CA VAL A 103 10.70 -12.86 -19.43
C VAL A 103 9.17 -12.85 -19.36
N ARG A 104 8.63 -13.11 -18.18
CA ARG A 104 7.20 -13.19 -17.88
C ARG A 104 6.80 -12.20 -16.81
N LEU A 105 5.62 -11.61 -16.97
CA LEU A 105 4.92 -10.91 -15.92
C LEU A 105 3.96 -11.93 -15.31
N MET A 106 3.98 -12.08 -13.98
CA MET A 106 3.13 -13.03 -13.29
C MET A 106 2.33 -12.33 -12.19
N THR A 107 1.14 -12.84 -11.88
CA THR A 107 0.20 -12.26 -10.92
C THR A 107 -0.47 -13.32 -10.06
N THR A 108 -0.72 -13.06 -8.77
CA THR A 108 -1.43 -14.00 -7.88
C THR A 108 -2.93 -14.11 -8.18
N ALA A 109 -3.47 -13.19 -8.99
CA ALA A 109 -4.88 -13.16 -9.33
C ALA A 109 -5.10 -12.87 -10.82
N GLN A 110 -6.10 -13.53 -11.41
CA GLN A 110 -6.56 -13.26 -12.78
C GLN A 110 -7.57 -12.09 -12.84
N ASP A 111 -8.29 -11.89 -11.74
CA ASP A 111 -9.24 -10.82 -11.51
C ASP A 111 -9.07 -10.33 -10.07
N ALA A 112 -9.09 -9.03 -9.84
CA ALA A 112 -9.03 -8.47 -8.49
C ALA A 112 -9.95 -7.27 -8.39
N VAL A 113 -10.76 -7.26 -7.32
CA VAL A 113 -11.66 -6.14 -6.97
C VAL A 113 -11.15 -5.34 -5.77
N ALA A 114 -10.03 -5.77 -5.19
CA ALA A 114 -9.39 -5.12 -4.05
C ALA A 114 -7.86 -5.16 -4.17
N GLU A 115 -7.19 -4.15 -3.62
CA GLU A 115 -5.72 -4.02 -3.71
C GLU A 115 -4.96 -5.12 -2.96
N GLY A 116 -5.59 -5.75 -1.98
CA GLY A 116 -5.02 -6.89 -1.25
C GLY A 116 -5.20 -8.25 -1.94
N GLN A 117 -5.91 -8.31 -3.06
CA GLN A 117 -6.21 -9.58 -3.74
C GLN A 117 -5.18 -9.96 -4.80
N TYR A 118 -4.26 -9.07 -5.17
CA TYR A 118 -3.27 -9.34 -6.20
C TYR A 118 -1.89 -8.84 -5.81
N HIS A 119 -0.89 -9.58 -6.26
CA HIS A 119 0.50 -9.18 -6.26
C HIS A 119 1.12 -9.58 -7.58
N THR A 120 2.15 -8.85 -8.03
CA THR A 120 2.77 -9.12 -9.33
C THR A 120 4.28 -9.15 -9.24
N VAL A 121 4.87 -10.07 -10.00
CA VAL A 121 6.32 -10.26 -10.09
C VAL A 121 6.74 -10.41 -11.54
N VAL A 122 8.02 -10.19 -11.82
CA VAL A 122 8.64 -10.51 -13.11
C VAL A 122 9.53 -11.73 -12.94
N ALA A 123 9.43 -12.71 -13.82
CA ALA A 123 10.19 -13.95 -13.69
C ALA A 123 10.75 -14.45 -15.02
N ILE A 124 11.83 -15.23 -14.94
CA ILE A 124 12.33 -16.11 -16.00
C ILE A 124 12.43 -17.52 -15.42
N CYS A 125 11.63 -18.44 -15.95
CA CYS A 125 11.50 -19.81 -15.44
C CYS A 125 12.35 -20.79 -16.28
N PHE A 126 13.34 -21.43 -15.67
CA PHE A 126 14.20 -22.46 -16.27
C PHE A 126 13.92 -23.83 -15.68
N LYS A 127 14.45 -24.88 -16.29
CA LYS A 127 14.25 -26.25 -15.81
C LYS A 127 14.75 -26.48 -14.37
N GLU A 128 15.81 -25.79 -13.98
CA GLU A 128 16.49 -26.03 -12.70
C GLU A 128 16.28 -24.91 -11.68
N PHE A 129 15.90 -23.71 -12.12
CA PHE A 129 15.70 -22.55 -11.25
C PHE A 129 14.79 -21.50 -11.91
N ALA A 130 14.31 -20.55 -11.13
CA ALA A 130 13.71 -19.32 -11.61
C ALA A 130 14.53 -18.11 -11.17
N ILE A 131 14.59 -17.06 -12.00
CA ILE A 131 15.02 -15.72 -11.60
C ILE A 131 13.75 -14.90 -11.39
N VAL A 132 13.57 -14.32 -10.21
CA VAL A 132 12.37 -13.55 -9.85
C VAL A 132 12.77 -12.14 -9.43
N ILE A 133 11.97 -11.16 -9.84
CA ILE A 133 12.03 -9.76 -9.43
C ILE A 133 10.67 -9.42 -8.80
N ASP A 134 10.68 -9.19 -7.48
CA ASP A 134 9.55 -8.64 -6.74
C ASP A 134 9.93 -7.27 -6.19
N HIS A 135 9.67 -6.22 -6.96
CA HIS A 135 10.05 -4.88 -6.54
C HIS A 135 9.32 -4.39 -5.28
N VAL A 136 8.22 -5.00 -4.81
CA VAL A 136 7.51 -4.52 -3.60
C VAL A 136 8.21 -5.02 -2.35
N HIS A 137 8.61 -6.29 -2.32
CA HIS A 137 9.15 -6.93 -1.11
C HIS A 137 10.67 -7.17 -1.19
N GLN A 138 11.26 -7.20 -2.39
CA GLN A 138 12.68 -7.46 -2.57
C GLN A 138 13.34 -6.43 -3.51
N PRO A 139 14.34 -5.65 -3.05
CA PRO A 139 15.00 -4.66 -3.89
C PRO A 139 15.85 -5.25 -5.02
N THR A 140 16.15 -6.55 -4.97
CA THR A 140 17.01 -7.27 -5.90
C THR A 140 16.30 -8.40 -6.61
N ALA A 141 16.89 -8.87 -7.70
CA ALA A 141 16.52 -10.18 -8.23
C ALA A 141 16.97 -11.29 -7.27
N PHE A 142 16.31 -12.44 -7.31
CA PHE A 142 16.70 -13.63 -6.57
C PHE A 142 16.51 -14.90 -7.40
N LYS A 143 17.28 -15.94 -7.08
CA LYS A 143 17.19 -17.27 -7.71
C LYS A 143 16.44 -18.22 -6.77
N ILE A 144 15.49 -18.99 -7.32
CA ILE A 144 14.81 -20.09 -6.62
C ILE A 144 15.11 -21.39 -7.36
N SER A 145 15.83 -22.32 -6.74
CA SER A 145 16.05 -23.65 -7.32
C SER A 145 14.76 -24.45 -7.39
N LEU A 146 14.60 -25.32 -8.39
CA LEU A 146 13.44 -26.21 -8.50
C LEU A 146 13.27 -27.05 -7.22
N GLY A 147 12.05 -27.10 -6.70
CA GLY A 147 11.70 -27.79 -5.45
C GLY A 147 12.10 -27.04 -4.17
N ASN A 148 12.63 -25.83 -4.28
CA ASN A 148 13.04 -25.02 -3.12
C ASN A 148 12.15 -23.78 -2.94
N SER A 149 12.47 -23.00 -1.92
CA SER A 149 11.83 -21.73 -1.65
C SER A 149 12.85 -20.63 -1.37
N TYR A 150 12.43 -19.38 -1.51
CA TYR A 150 13.20 -18.19 -1.19
C TYR A 150 12.38 -17.30 -0.27
N LYS A 151 12.96 -16.89 0.86
CA LYS A 151 12.37 -15.90 1.74
C LYS A 151 12.94 -14.53 1.41
N THR A 152 12.05 -13.57 1.17
CA THR A 152 12.43 -12.18 0.95
C THR A 152 13.10 -11.58 2.18
N LEU A 153 13.76 -10.44 1.99
CA LEU A 153 14.17 -9.61 3.11
C LEU A 153 12.92 -9.23 3.93
N PRO A 154 13.05 -9.12 5.25
CA PRO A 154 11.93 -8.60 6.02
C PRO A 154 11.52 -7.21 5.54
N PHE A 155 10.26 -6.84 5.73
CA PHE A 155 9.76 -5.51 5.43
C PHE A 155 8.78 -5.06 6.51
N LEU A 156 8.55 -3.75 6.63
CA LEU A 156 7.50 -3.24 7.50
C LEU A 156 6.15 -3.39 6.80
N ALA A 157 5.28 -4.20 7.42
CA ALA A 157 3.89 -4.34 7.04
C ALA A 157 3.08 -3.08 7.39
N ARG A 158 1.83 -3.07 6.95
CA ARG A 158 0.92 -1.92 7.10
C ARG A 158 0.60 -1.61 8.57
N ASP A 159 0.52 -2.63 9.40
CA ASP A 159 0.31 -2.48 10.85
C ASP A 159 1.60 -2.10 11.61
N GLY A 160 2.74 -2.06 10.92
CA GLY A 160 4.06 -1.78 11.50
C GLY A 160 4.80 -3.02 12.02
N THR A 161 4.21 -4.21 11.88
CA THR A 161 4.92 -5.46 12.13
C THR A 161 5.94 -5.73 11.04
N GLN A 162 6.90 -6.62 11.32
CA GLN A 162 7.90 -7.04 10.35
C GLN A 162 7.43 -8.36 9.72
N GLU A 163 7.23 -8.35 8.41
CA GLU A 163 6.78 -9.50 7.63
C GLU A 163 7.85 -9.93 6.61
N GLN A 164 7.66 -11.09 5.99
CA GLN A 164 8.52 -11.66 4.94
C GLN A 164 7.67 -12.45 3.95
N GLU A 165 7.78 -12.21 2.66
CA GLU A 165 7.15 -13.11 1.68
C GLU A 165 8.04 -14.34 1.44
N GLN A 166 7.42 -15.49 1.21
CA GLN A 166 8.10 -16.71 0.79
C GLN A 166 7.63 -17.15 -0.59
N PHE A 167 8.59 -17.35 -1.49
CA PHE A 167 8.33 -17.79 -2.87
C PHE A 167 8.77 -19.23 -3.05
N HIS A 168 7.99 -20.03 -3.77
CA HIS A 168 8.33 -21.42 -4.10
C HIS A 168 8.44 -21.60 -5.61
N TYR A 169 9.30 -22.50 -6.05
CA TYR A 169 9.43 -22.86 -7.46
C TYR A 169 9.35 -24.37 -7.65
N PHE A 170 8.39 -24.86 -8.43
CA PHE A 170 8.16 -26.29 -8.61
C PHE A 170 7.61 -26.63 -10.00
N LEU A 171 7.60 -27.93 -10.32
CA LEU A 171 7.03 -28.47 -11.55
C LEU A 171 5.70 -29.13 -11.21
N GLU A 172 4.60 -28.68 -11.82
CA GLU A 172 3.27 -29.27 -11.65
C GLU A 172 2.65 -29.51 -13.02
N SER A 173 2.20 -30.74 -13.27
CA SER A 173 1.57 -31.14 -14.55
C SER A 173 2.41 -30.80 -15.80
N GLY A 174 3.74 -30.84 -15.66
CA GLY A 174 4.67 -30.51 -16.75
C GLY A 174 4.91 -29.02 -16.97
N GLU A 175 4.36 -28.14 -16.13
CA GLU A 175 4.56 -26.69 -16.18
C GLU A 175 5.36 -26.21 -14.96
N PHE A 176 6.32 -25.32 -15.20
CA PHE A 176 7.04 -24.67 -14.11
C PHE A 176 6.19 -23.56 -13.50
N LYS A 177 6.03 -23.59 -12.18
CA LYS A 177 5.21 -22.65 -11.43
C LYS A 177 6.02 -21.96 -10.34
N VAL A 178 5.75 -20.67 -10.17
CA VAL A 178 6.15 -19.90 -8.99
C VAL A 178 4.90 -19.69 -8.14
N THR A 179 4.99 -19.85 -6.83
CA THR A 179 3.94 -19.46 -5.88
C THR A 179 4.48 -18.47 -4.87
N MET A 180 3.57 -17.76 -4.20
CA MET A 180 3.86 -16.91 -3.06
C MET A 180 2.99 -17.34 -1.88
N ASP A 181 3.61 -17.56 -0.73
CA ASP A 181 2.96 -17.99 0.50
C ASP A 181 2.73 -16.78 1.39
N ASP A 182 1.48 -16.58 1.82
CA ASP A 182 1.19 -15.69 2.94
C ASP A 182 1.66 -16.39 4.22
N ASN A 183 2.45 -15.73 5.07
CA ASN A 183 3.01 -16.29 6.31
C ASN A 183 1.99 -16.79 7.35
N LEU A 184 0.69 -16.74 7.07
CA LEU A 184 -0.38 -17.08 8.00
C LEU A 184 -0.98 -18.46 7.66
N PRO A 185 -0.69 -19.52 8.44
CA PRO A 185 -1.42 -20.78 8.30
C PRO A 185 -2.89 -20.59 8.73
N PRO A 186 -3.86 -21.27 8.09
CA PRO A 186 -3.73 -22.29 7.04
C PRO A 186 -4.06 -21.73 5.64
N HIS A 187 -3.31 -20.78 5.11
CA HIS A 187 -3.52 -20.31 3.74
C HIS A 187 -2.80 -21.22 2.71
N LYS A 188 -3.48 -21.48 1.60
CA LYS A 188 -2.87 -22.16 0.44
C LYS A 188 -1.97 -21.14 -0.28
N PRO A 189 -0.76 -21.53 -0.72
CA PRO A 189 0.08 -20.72 -1.57
C PRO A 189 -0.71 -20.10 -2.74
N HIS A 190 -0.52 -18.82 -3.00
CA HIS A 190 -1.10 -18.17 -4.16
C HIS A 190 -0.34 -18.61 -5.41
N GLN A 191 -1.06 -19.21 -6.35
CA GLN A 191 -0.49 -19.54 -7.65
C GLN A 191 -0.28 -18.26 -8.47
N LEU A 192 0.94 -18.07 -8.98
CA LEU A 192 1.21 -17.00 -9.92
C LEU A 192 0.83 -17.42 -11.35
N PHE A 193 -0.02 -16.63 -12.00
CA PHE A 193 -0.47 -16.80 -13.38
C PHE A 193 0.30 -15.88 -14.32
N GLU A 194 0.65 -16.36 -15.52
CA GLU A 194 1.24 -15.51 -16.55
C GLU A 194 0.23 -14.45 -17.02
N VAL A 195 0.69 -13.20 -17.11
CA VAL A 195 -0.04 -12.11 -17.74
C VAL A 195 0.27 -12.11 -19.23
N GLU A 196 -0.65 -12.65 -20.03
CA GLU A 196 -0.53 -12.71 -21.50
C GLU A 196 -0.67 -11.30 -22.11
N ASP A 197 -1.53 -10.47 -21.52
CA ASP A 197 -1.88 -9.13 -21.99
C ASP A 197 -1.93 -8.14 -20.82
N ILE A 198 -1.01 -7.17 -20.83
CA ILE A 198 -0.87 -6.13 -19.81
C ILE A 198 -2.11 -5.23 -19.76
N ASP A 199 -2.74 -4.99 -20.91
CA ASP A 199 -3.89 -4.08 -20.99
C ASP A 199 -5.10 -4.75 -20.34
N GLN A 200 -5.30 -6.05 -20.62
CA GLN A 200 -6.30 -6.86 -19.91
C GLN A 200 -6.02 -6.98 -18.41
N ALA A 201 -4.77 -7.18 -17.99
CA ALA A 201 -4.45 -7.20 -16.56
C ALA A 201 -4.74 -5.86 -15.90
N THR A 202 -4.46 -4.75 -16.58
CA THR A 202 -4.80 -3.41 -16.08
C THR A 202 -6.31 -3.26 -15.91
N GLN A 203 -7.10 -3.71 -16.90
CA GLN A 203 -8.57 -3.66 -16.86
C GLN A 203 -9.22 -4.60 -15.84
N ARG A 204 -8.67 -5.79 -15.63
CA ARG A 204 -9.27 -6.84 -14.78
C ARG A 204 -8.76 -6.84 -13.34
N ILE A 205 -7.62 -6.22 -13.09
CA ILE A 205 -6.92 -6.29 -11.80
C ILE A 205 -6.72 -4.89 -11.23
N ALA A 206 -5.88 -4.05 -11.86
CA ALA A 206 -5.50 -2.77 -11.27
C ALA A 206 -6.65 -1.77 -11.19
N LEU A 207 -7.44 -1.63 -12.26
CA LEU A 207 -8.55 -0.67 -12.27
C LEU A 207 -9.67 -1.07 -11.30
N PRO A 208 -10.17 -2.31 -11.27
CA PRO A 208 -11.24 -2.65 -10.33
C PRO A 208 -10.76 -2.63 -8.88
N ALA A 209 -9.51 -3.03 -8.61
CA ALA A 209 -8.91 -2.89 -7.28
C ALA A 209 -8.76 -1.43 -6.83
N ALA A 210 -8.36 -0.53 -7.73
CA ALA A 210 -8.31 0.90 -7.43
C ALA A 210 -9.70 1.45 -7.08
N ARG A 211 -10.75 0.95 -7.75
CA ARG A 211 -12.17 1.31 -7.59
C ARG A 211 -12.86 0.68 -6.40
N GLU A 212 -12.16 -0.11 -5.59
CA GLU A 212 -12.72 -0.71 -4.39
C GLU A 212 -13.38 0.37 -3.52
N MET A 213 -14.61 0.11 -3.08
CA MET A 213 -15.33 0.93 -2.12
C MET A 213 -15.89 0.04 -1.01
N ARG A 214 -15.96 0.54 0.21
CA ARG A 214 -16.44 -0.16 1.40
C ARG A 214 -17.47 0.67 2.15
N PRO A 215 -18.49 0.04 2.76
CA PRO A 215 -19.46 0.75 3.59
C PRO A 215 -18.80 1.30 4.85
N ILE A 216 -19.24 2.48 5.31
CA ILE A 216 -18.97 2.96 6.67
C ILE A 216 -20.18 2.59 7.54
N TYR A 217 -20.00 1.66 8.47
CA TYR A 217 -21.13 1.11 9.24
C TYR A 217 -21.78 2.12 10.20
N GLU A 218 -21.05 3.15 10.64
CA GLU A 218 -21.51 4.09 11.66
C GLU A 218 -22.38 5.23 11.12
N GLN A 219 -22.47 5.42 9.80
CA GLN A 219 -22.92 6.71 9.23
C GLN A 219 -23.92 6.58 8.07
N GLY A 220 -24.66 5.47 8.00
CA GLY A 220 -25.49 5.13 6.85
C GLY A 220 -24.67 4.45 5.75
N CYS A 221 -25.32 3.77 4.81
CA CYS A 221 -24.69 2.95 3.77
C CYS A 221 -23.90 3.77 2.71
N HIS A 222 -23.15 4.80 3.11
CA HIS A 222 -22.19 5.49 2.27
C HIS A 222 -20.99 4.59 2.00
N LEU A 223 -20.54 4.60 0.75
CA LEU A 223 -19.38 3.85 0.30
C LEU A 223 -18.19 4.80 0.21
N LEU A 224 -17.08 4.43 0.84
CA LEU A 224 -15.81 5.13 0.75
C LEU A 224 -14.69 4.22 0.21
N PRO A 225 -13.64 4.78 -0.41
CA PRO A 225 -12.47 3.99 -0.75
C PRO A 225 -11.88 3.36 0.53
N PRO A 226 -11.30 2.15 0.47
CA PRO A 226 -10.49 1.65 1.57
C PRO A 226 -9.22 2.50 1.73
N ALA A 227 -8.49 2.27 2.81
CA ALA A 227 -7.20 2.91 3.02
C ALA A 227 -6.27 2.69 1.83
N LYS A 228 -5.58 3.75 1.38
CA LYS A 228 -4.63 3.73 0.27
C LYS A 228 -3.22 4.04 0.77
N TYR A 229 -2.22 3.51 0.07
CA TYR A 229 -0.86 3.47 0.59
C TYR A 229 0.18 4.10 -0.35
N LEU A 230 1.28 4.52 0.26
CA LEU A 230 2.50 4.94 -0.40
C LEU A 230 3.71 4.48 0.42
N ALA A 231 4.68 3.81 -0.20
CA ALA A 231 5.91 3.36 0.45
C ALA A 231 7.13 3.91 -0.30
N VAL A 232 7.97 4.66 0.40
CA VAL A 232 9.21 5.25 -0.15
C VAL A 232 10.41 4.44 0.31
N ARG A 233 11.30 4.17 -0.65
CA ARG A 233 12.63 3.64 -0.38
C ARG A 233 13.67 4.73 -0.52
N THR A 234 14.60 4.76 0.42
CA THR A 234 15.69 5.73 0.44
C THR A 234 17.01 4.99 0.47
N LEU A 235 18.00 5.58 -0.20
CA LEU A 235 19.39 5.13 -0.13
C LEU A 235 20.08 5.82 1.05
N LEU A 236 20.38 5.07 2.10
CA LEU A 236 21.02 5.53 3.32
C LEU A 236 22.55 5.41 3.21
N ASP A 237 23.26 6.33 3.86
CA ASP A 237 24.73 6.33 3.95
C ASP A 237 25.27 5.29 4.95
N GLU A 238 24.48 4.98 5.96
CA GLU A 238 24.84 4.05 7.02
C GLU A 238 23.87 2.88 7.06
N LYS A 239 24.35 1.74 7.54
CA LYS A 239 23.52 0.55 7.71
C LYS A 239 22.50 0.81 8.82
N PRO A 240 21.18 0.77 8.54
CA PRO A 240 20.21 0.84 9.61
C PRO A 240 20.33 -0.40 10.50
N ARG A 241 20.18 -0.20 11.80
CA ARG A 241 20.24 -1.21 12.85
C ARG A 241 18.95 -2.01 12.97
N TYR A 242 17.79 -1.40 12.74
CA TYR A 242 16.49 -2.05 12.94
C TYR A 242 15.68 -2.23 11.65
N LEU A 243 15.91 -1.40 10.64
CA LEU A 243 15.29 -1.60 9.34
C LEU A 243 15.97 -2.73 8.57
N PRO A 244 15.17 -3.60 7.96
CA PRO A 244 15.65 -4.40 6.86
C PRO A 244 16.17 -3.50 5.74
N ALA A 245 17.41 -3.73 5.35
CA ALA A 245 18.07 -2.97 4.30
C ALA A 245 18.97 -3.86 3.46
N TYR A 246 19.05 -3.53 2.18
CA TYR A 246 19.92 -4.18 1.23
C TYR A 246 21.10 -3.26 0.89
N PRO A 247 22.36 -3.74 0.85
CA PRO A 247 23.49 -2.93 0.42
C PRO A 247 23.70 -3.03 -1.10
N PRO A 248 23.17 -2.10 -1.94
CA PRO A 248 23.40 -2.14 -3.39
C PRO A 248 24.86 -1.91 -3.78
N ASN A 249 25.66 -1.32 -2.89
CA ASN A 249 27.10 -1.17 -3.03
C ASN A 249 27.74 -1.11 -1.63
N LYS A 250 29.07 -0.96 -1.55
CA LYS A 250 29.82 -1.07 -0.28
C LYS A 250 29.42 -0.03 0.78
N ASP A 251 28.91 1.13 0.36
CA ASP A 251 28.80 2.31 1.23
C ASP A 251 27.37 2.88 1.26
N LYS A 252 26.38 2.12 0.78
CA LYS A 252 24.99 2.56 0.74
C LYS A 252 24.04 1.43 1.10
N TRP A 253 22.89 1.79 1.65
CA TRP A 253 21.86 0.85 2.11
C TRP A 253 20.47 1.29 1.63
N LEU A 254 19.81 0.47 0.82
CA LEU A 254 18.46 0.71 0.36
C LEU A 254 17.47 0.09 1.36
N ALA A 255 16.59 0.92 1.92
CA ALA A 255 15.56 0.49 2.88
C ALA A 255 14.23 1.18 2.58
N THR A 256 13.11 0.57 2.97
CA THR A 256 11.82 1.26 3.02
C THR A 256 11.80 2.15 4.26
N THR A 257 11.85 3.46 4.07
CA THR A 257 12.06 4.43 5.16
C THR A 257 10.81 5.26 5.47
N LEU A 258 9.78 5.18 4.63
CA LEU A 258 8.54 5.91 4.82
C LEU A 258 7.37 5.07 4.33
N LEU A 259 6.36 4.89 5.17
CA LEU A 259 5.06 4.36 4.76
C LEU A 259 3.98 5.39 5.10
N ILE A 260 3.14 5.71 4.13
CA ILE A 260 2.02 6.63 4.29
C ILE A 260 0.74 5.88 3.96
N GLU A 261 -0.27 6.11 4.79
CA GLU A 261 -1.60 5.54 4.69
C GLU A 261 -2.61 6.68 4.75
N VAL A 262 -3.54 6.69 3.80
CA VAL A 262 -4.68 7.60 3.76
C VAL A 262 -5.92 6.76 4.06
N ASP A 263 -6.48 6.90 5.25
CA ASP A 263 -7.72 6.24 5.64
C ASP A 263 -8.88 7.19 5.34
N PHE A 264 -9.80 6.75 4.48
CA PHE A 264 -10.97 7.54 4.12
C PHE A 264 -12.12 7.31 5.10
N ALA A 265 -12.23 6.12 5.69
CA ALA A 265 -13.30 5.79 6.62
C ALA A 265 -13.10 6.50 7.96
N ASN A 266 -11.88 6.50 8.46
CA ASN A 266 -11.44 7.38 9.54
C ASN A 266 -10.65 8.50 8.89
N PRO A 267 -11.21 9.70 8.64
CA PRO A 267 -10.56 10.74 7.84
C PRO A 267 -9.23 11.16 8.48
N GLN A 268 -8.15 10.49 8.12
CA GLN A 268 -6.83 10.68 8.72
C GLN A 268 -5.74 10.25 7.76
N MET A 269 -4.55 10.82 7.94
CA MET A 269 -3.33 10.35 7.31
C MET A 269 -2.39 9.81 8.37
N THR A 270 -1.81 8.65 8.12
CA THR A 270 -0.78 8.05 8.98
C THR A 270 0.53 7.98 8.23
N MET A 271 1.59 8.46 8.83
CA MET A 271 2.97 8.30 8.37
C MET A 271 3.75 7.46 9.37
N ARG A 272 4.39 6.40 8.88
CA ARG A 272 5.26 5.53 9.68
C ARG A 272 6.69 5.72 9.21
N VAL A 273 7.54 6.04 10.18
CA VAL A 273 8.97 6.27 9.99
C VAL A 273 9.75 5.40 10.96
N PRO A 274 10.87 4.81 10.56
CA PRO A 274 11.73 4.02 11.44
C PRO A 274 12.18 4.85 12.63
N LYS A 275 11.96 4.39 13.87
CA LYS A 275 12.22 5.24 15.05
C LYS A 275 13.71 5.28 15.40
N HIS A 276 14.29 4.12 15.67
CA HIS A 276 15.65 4.03 16.21
C HIS A 276 16.72 4.37 15.16
N ASP A 277 16.53 3.93 13.93
CA ASP A 277 17.46 4.22 12.83
C ASP A 277 17.43 5.69 12.40
N TRP A 278 16.48 6.48 12.91
CA TRP A 278 16.26 7.84 12.45
C TRP A 278 16.36 8.89 13.55
N ALA A 279 16.25 8.53 14.83
CA ALA A 279 16.57 9.43 15.94
C ALA A 279 18.02 9.97 15.86
N GLU A 280 18.90 9.25 15.17
CA GLU A 280 20.31 9.62 14.97
C GLU A 280 20.54 10.48 13.70
N PHE A 281 19.62 10.51 12.73
CA PHE A 281 19.78 11.17 11.42
C PHE A 281 19.37 12.66 11.37
N GLY A 282 18.99 13.24 12.51
CA GLY A 282 18.69 14.67 12.62
C GLY A 282 17.71 14.99 13.73
N ASN A 283 17.75 16.21 14.24
CA ASN A 283 16.83 16.71 15.27
C ASN A 283 15.38 16.91 14.76
N TRP A 284 14.87 16.05 13.86
CA TRP A 284 13.50 16.17 13.33
C TRP A 284 12.45 16.07 14.44
N HIS A 285 12.72 15.24 15.45
CA HIS A 285 11.85 15.11 16.63
C HIS A 285 11.73 16.43 17.41
N ALA A 286 12.73 17.30 17.37
CA ALA A 286 12.67 18.63 18.00
C ALA A 286 11.62 19.53 17.34
N GLY A 287 11.36 19.32 16.04
CA GLY A 287 10.26 19.99 15.33
C GLY A 287 8.89 19.46 15.71
N LEU A 288 8.77 18.15 16.00
CA LEU A 288 7.49 17.52 16.37
C LEU A 288 7.16 17.67 17.87
N SER A 289 8.16 17.82 18.74
CA SER A 289 7.95 17.92 20.19
C SER A 289 7.54 19.32 20.67
N GLY A 290 7.71 20.35 19.85
CA GLY A 290 7.54 21.75 20.26
C GLY A 290 6.18 22.39 19.99
N SER A 291 5.37 21.85 19.06
CA SER A 291 4.11 22.49 18.66
C SER A 291 3.14 21.53 17.97
N SER A 292 2.89 20.36 18.57
CA SER A 292 1.71 19.57 18.21
C SER A 292 0.48 20.46 18.47
N THR A 293 -0.15 20.97 17.39
CA THR A 293 -1.55 21.39 17.50
C THR A 293 -2.36 20.13 17.86
N LYS A 294 -3.50 20.30 18.54
CA LYS A 294 -4.27 19.21 19.18
C LYS A 294 -4.57 17.96 18.30
N GLY A 295 -4.31 17.99 16.98
CA GLY A 295 -4.50 16.89 16.04
C GLY A 295 -3.30 15.97 15.85
N LEU A 296 -2.06 16.46 15.71
CA LEU A 296 -0.92 15.59 15.39
C LEU A 296 -0.40 14.83 16.61
N TYR A 297 -0.41 13.51 16.55
CA TYR A 297 0.17 12.67 17.61
C TYR A 297 1.17 11.64 17.06
N VAL A 298 2.16 11.33 17.90
CA VAL A 298 3.24 10.39 17.59
C VAL A 298 3.14 9.19 18.53
N HIS A 299 2.77 8.04 17.99
CA HIS A 299 2.90 6.77 18.71
C HIS A 299 4.25 6.13 18.40
N ALA A 300 5.08 5.97 19.41
CA ALA A 300 6.40 5.42 19.24
C ALA A 300 6.42 3.94 19.65
N ALA A 301 6.43 3.03 18.67
CA ALA A 301 6.77 1.63 18.88
C ALA A 301 8.30 1.45 18.89
N LEU A 302 8.78 0.24 19.15
CA LEU A 302 10.21 -0.08 19.05
C LEU A 302 10.70 0.08 17.60
N SER A 303 9.98 -0.45 16.61
CA SER A 303 10.43 -0.43 15.20
C SER A 303 10.17 0.90 14.49
N ALA A 304 9.04 1.55 14.75
CA ALA A 304 8.61 2.74 14.01
C ALA A 304 7.92 3.78 14.91
N ALA A 305 8.09 5.05 14.54
CA ALA A 305 7.24 6.15 14.98
C ALA A 305 6.07 6.29 13.99
N LYS A 306 4.85 6.30 14.53
CA LYS A 306 3.60 6.49 13.80
C LYS A 306 3.12 7.92 14.06
N ILE A 307 3.24 8.77 13.06
CA ILE A 307 2.72 10.15 13.05
C ILE A 307 1.32 10.10 12.45
N VAL A 308 0.31 10.54 13.20
CA VAL A 308 -1.08 10.54 12.72
C VAL A 308 -1.61 11.96 12.67
N LEU A 309 -2.17 12.31 11.51
CA LEU A 309 -2.86 13.57 11.24
C LEU A 309 -4.36 13.28 11.03
N PRO A 310 -5.19 13.45 12.08
CA PRO A 310 -6.63 13.48 11.94
C PRO A 310 -7.06 14.64 11.06
N LEU A 311 -8.06 14.43 10.22
CA LEU A 311 -8.60 15.42 9.30
C LEU A 311 -10.05 15.69 9.66
N ASN A 312 -10.43 16.96 9.74
CA ASN A 312 -11.83 17.33 9.94
C ASN A 312 -12.64 17.23 8.63
N ALA A 313 -12.46 16.17 7.83
CA ALA A 313 -13.16 16.03 6.57
C ALA A 313 -14.63 15.62 6.74
N ALA A 314 -15.01 15.06 7.89
CA ALA A 314 -16.39 14.68 8.17
C ALA A 314 -17.31 15.91 8.40
N GLU A 315 -16.76 17.01 8.90
CA GLU A 315 -17.53 18.23 9.22
C GLU A 315 -17.07 19.44 8.39
N GLY A 316 -15.76 19.58 8.17
CA GLY A 316 -15.15 20.71 7.49
C GLY A 316 -15.16 20.61 5.96
N GLU A 317 -15.38 21.75 5.31
CA GLU A 317 -15.32 21.84 3.84
C GLU A 317 -13.90 21.76 3.27
N ARG A 318 -12.91 22.22 4.04
CA ARG A 318 -11.52 22.37 3.62
C ARG A 318 -10.54 22.16 4.78
N PRO A 319 -9.31 21.69 4.50
CA PRO A 319 -8.28 21.51 5.50
C PRO A 319 -7.72 22.87 5.92
N SER A 320 -8.11 23.36 7.09
CA SER A 320 -7.69 24.69 7.57
C SER A 320 -7.00 24.58 8.92
N SER A 321 -7.58 23.82 9.84
CA SER A 321 -6.97 23.46 11.13
C SER A 321 -5.73 22.60 10.98
N GLU A 322 -5.63 21.80 9.93
CA GLU A 322 -4.64 20.74 9.72
C GLU A 322 -3.36 21.24 9.03
N LEU A 323 -3.36 22.46 8.47
CA LEU A 323 -2.27 22.93 7.60
C LEU A 323 -0.92 23.07 8.32
N ALA A 324 -0.94 23.45 9.61
CA ALA A 324 0.27 23.55 10.41
C ALA A 324 0.88 22.16 10.67
N ASP A 325 0.05 21.17 11.02
CA ASP A 325 0.48 19.80 11.25
C ASP A 325 0.93 19.11 9.95
N LEU A 326 0.22 19.36 8.84
CA LEU A 326 0.61 18.90 7.52
C LEU A 326 1.99 19.45 7.12
N THR A 327 2.29 20.71 7.45
CA THR A 327 3.60 21.32 7.17
C THR A 327 4.73 20.56 7.87
N GLN A 328 4.51 20.11 9.11
CA GLN A 328 5.48 19.27 9.83
C GLN A 328 5.62 17.88 9.18
N MET A 329 4.50 17.25 8.82
CA MET A 329 4.49 15.95 8.13
C MET A 329 5.18 16.02 6.76
N LYS A 330 5.04 17.13 6.04
CA LYS A 330 5.75 17.40 4.77
C LYS A 330 7.26 17.50 4.96
N ALA A 331 7.71 18.24 5.96
CA ALA A 331 9.15 18.34 6.25
C ALA A 331 9.77 16.96 6.49
N VAL A 332 9.04 16.07 7.19
CA VAL A 332 9.43 14.66 7.33
C VAL A 332 9.43 13.92 6.00
N GLY A 333 8.36 14.01 5.21
CA GLY A 333 8.26 13.34 3.92
C GLY A 333 9.39 13.73 2.95
N GLU A 334 9.73 15.02 2.89
CA GLU A 334 10.78 15.56 2.02
C GLU A 334 12.18 15.03 2.40
N ILE A 335 12.47 14.82 3.69
CA ILE A 335 13.71 14.17 4.15
C ILE A 335 13.87 12.76 3.54
N PHE A 336 12.76 12.06 3.34
CA PHE A 336 12.74 10.74 2.71
C PHE A 336 12.50 10.77 1.20
N GLY A 337 12.62 11.93 0.55
CA GLY A 337 12.50 12.06 -0.90
C GLY A 337 11.06 12.05 -1.42
N LEU A 338 10.06 12.25 -0.56
CA LEU A 338 8.70 12.48 -1.03
C LEU A 338 8.62 13.83 -1.76
N LYS A 339 8.00 13.85 -2.94
CA LYS A 339 7.85 15.08 -3.73
C LYS A 339 6.94 16.09 -3.00
N PRO A 340 7.24 17.40 -3.09
CA PRO A 340 6.35 18.44 -2.60
C PRO A 340 4.95 18.34 -3.21
N GLY A 341 3.90 18.64 -2.46
CA GLY A 341 2.51 18.59 -2.95
C GLY A 341 1.79 17.26 -2.76
N VAL A 342 2.52 16.14 -2.60
CA VAL A 342 1.91 14.80 -2.52
C VAL A 342 1.01 14.67 -1.28
N LEU A 343 1.46 15.18 -0.13
CA LEU A 343 0.68 15.11 1.10
C LEU A 343 -0.52 16.05 1.07
N GLU A 344 -0.38 17.23 0.46
CA GLU A 344 -1.52 18.13 0.22
C GLU A 344 -2.57 17.44 -0.66
N ASP A 345 -2.15 16.81 -1.75
CA ASP A 345 -3.07 16.10 -2.63
C ASP A 345 -3.76 14.93 -1.92
N MET A 346 -3.02 14.17 -1.10
CA MET A 346 -3.57 13.09 -0.27
C MET A 346 -4.63 13.62 0.69
N MET A 347 -4.32 14.67 1.45
CA MET A 347 -5.27 15.30 2.36
C MET A 347 -6.51 15.82 1.62
N ASN A 348 -6.31 16.58 0.53
CA ASN A 348 -7.39 17.10 -0.29
C ASN A 348 -8.29 15.99 -0.87
N SER A 349 -7.71 14.81 -1.14
CA SER A 349 -8.47 13.66 -1.60
C SER A 349 -9.46 13.14 -0.56
N VAL A 350 -9.12 13.19 0.73
CA VAL A 350 -10.05 12.84 1.81
C VAL A 350 -11.21 13.84 1.86
N TYR A 351 -10.93 15.14 1.86
CA TYR A 351 -11.99 16.18 1.86
C TYR A 351 -12.93 16.08 0.65
N ARG A 352 -12.38 15.76 -0.52
CA ARG A 352 -13.13 15.57 -1.76
C ARG A 352 -14.09 14.38 -1.68
N VAL A 353 -13.62 13.26 -1.12
CA VAL A 353 -14.41 12.03 -0.94
C VAL A 353 -15.53 12.23 0.07
N TRP A 354 -15.30 13.00 1.14
CA TRP A 354 -16.32 13.28 2.17
C TRP A 354 -17.35 14.34 1.78
N LYS A 355 -17.06 15.18 0.78
CA LYS A 355 -17.97 16.24 0.31
C LYS A 355 -19.42 15.76 0.07
N PRO A 356 -19.67 14.73 -0.77
CA PRO A 356 -21.04 14.27 -1.02
C PRO A 356 -21.76 13.73 0.22
N ILE A 357 -21.01 13.21 1.21
CA ILE A 357 -21.59 12.72 2.48
C ILE A 357 -22.06 13.91 3.32
N ARG A 358 -21.24 14.97 3.43
CA ARG A 358 -21.62 16.20 4.12
C ARG A 358 -22.85 16.85 3.49
N GLU A 359 -22.88 16.94 2.17
CA GLU A 359 -24.03 17.47 1.42
C GLU A 359 -25.30 16.62 1.58
N ALA A 360 -25.16 15.30 1.75
CA ALA A 360 -26.30 14.42 2.04
C ALA A 360 -26.82 14.62 3.47
N ARG A 361 -25.94 14.79 4.46
CA ARG A 361 -26.32 15.09 5.85
C ARG A 361 -27.02 16.43 5.98
N GLN A 362 -26.47 17.47 5.36
CA GLN A 362 -27.08 18.79 5.41
C GLN A 362 -28.51 18.75 4.84
N ARG A 363 -28.71 18.08 3.70
CA ARG A 363 -30.06 17.91 3.13
C ARG A 363 -31.02 17.16 4.04
N ALA A 364 -30.55 16.12 4.74
CA ALA A 364 -31.40 15.39 5.68
C ALA A 364 -31.83 16.28 6.87
N VAL A 365 -30.94 17.13 7.37
CA VAL A 365 -31.27 18.13 8.42
C VAL A 365 -32.25 19.17 7.88
N ASP A 366 -32.00 19.71 6.68
CA ASP A 366 -32.87 20.71 6.05
C ASP A 366 -34.28 20.13 5.78
N ASP A 367 -34.39 18.87 5.38
CA ASP A 367 -35.66 18.17 5.16
C ASP A 367 -36.40 17.93 6.50
N ASP A 368 -35.70 17.48 7.55
CA ASP A 368 -36.29 17.29 8.88
C ASP A 368 -36.80 18.61 9.48
N GLU A 369 -36.09 19.73 9.29
CA GLU A 369 -36.54 21.07 9.68
C GLU A 369 -37.78 21.53 8.90
N LEU A 370 -37.93 21.12 7.64
CA LEU A 370 -39.07 21.49 6.79
C LEU A 370 -40.35 20.73 7.13
N TYR A 371 -40.23 19.56 7.77
CA TYR A 371 -41.34 18.71 8.20
C TYR A 371 -41.61 18.73 9.71
N ALA A 372 -40.87 19.53 10.48
CA ALA A 372 -41.26 19.88 11.84
C ALA A 372 -42.59 20.65 11.79
N ASP A 373 -43.70 19.94 12.03
CA ASP A 373 -45.03 20.53 12.10
C ASP A 373 -45.04 21.58 13.23
N PRO A 374 -45.31 22.86 12.96
CA PRO A 374 -45.41 23.90 14.00
C PRO A 374 -46.52 23.62 15.03
N SER A 375 -47.31 22.55 14.85
CA SER A 375 -48.29 22.05 15.81
C SER A 375 -47.68 21.38 17.05
N ASP A 376 -46.42 20.92 17.01
CA ASP A 376 -45.80 20.18 18.13
C ASP A 376 -45.22 21.07 19.25
N GLU A 377 -45.18 22.41 19.08
CA GLU A 377 -44.73 23.35 20.12
C GLU A 377 -45.86 23.90 21.02
N LEU A 378 -47.11 23.42 20.89
CA LEU A 378 -48.27 23.95 21.63
C LEU A 378 -48.92 23.03 22.66
N GLU A 379 -48.24 21.97 23.13
CA GLU A 379 -48.67 21.20 24.31
C GLU A 379 -47.66 21.24 25.48
N ALA A 380 -47.19 22.44 25.83
CA ALA A 380 -46.68 22.67 27.18
C ALA A 380 -47.87 22.78 28.15
N ASN A 381 -48.38 21.63 28.62
CA ASN A 381 -49.31 21.57 29.74
C ASN A 381 -48.58 22.02 31.03
N PRO A 382 -48.96 23.13 31.68
CA PRO A 382 -48.43 23.51 32.98
C PRO A 382 -49.29 22.84 34.05
N SER A 383 -49.20 21.53 34.19
CA SER A 383 -49.84 20.80 35.28
C SER A 383 -49.07 19.51 35.47
N ASP A 384 -48.14 19.52 36.42
CA ASP A 384 -47.78 18.38 37.28
C ASP A 384 -46.71 18.87 38.27
N GLU A 385 -47.16 19.70 39.22
CA GLU A 385 -46.56 19.73 40.54
C GLU A 385 -47.08 18.51 41.34
N LEU A 386 -46.19 17.93 42.14
CA LEU A 386 -46.43 16.97 43.24
C LEU A 386 -46.57 15.48 42.83
N ASP A 387 -45.50 14.71 43.02
CA ASP A 387 -45.39 13.89 44.24
C ASP A 387 -43.98 13.34 44.45
N ALA A 388 -43.42 13.70 45.60
CA ALA A 388 -42.21 13.12 46.15
C ALA A 388 -42.55 11.75 46.76
N ASN A 389 -41.79 10.72 46.38
CA ASN A 389 -41.77 9.47 47.15
C ASN A 389 -40.32 8.99 47.30
N PRO A 390 -39.69 9.16 48.48
CA PRO A 390 -38.38 8.61 48.77
C PRO A 390 -38.55 7.29 49.53
N SER A 391 -38.28 6.17 48.86
CA SER A 391 -38.07 4.88 49.52
C SER A 391 -37.03 4.07 48.73
N ASP A 392 -35.84 3.95 49.31
CA ASP A 392 -35.02 2.74 49.51
C ASP A 392 -35.18 1.59 48.48
N GLU A 393 -34.14 0.98 47.93
CA GLU A 393 -33.15 0.18 48.67
C GLU A 393 -31.81 0.01 47.93
N LEU A 394 -30.75 -0.02 48.73
CA LEU A 394 -29.39 -0.45 48.42
C LEU A 394 -29.33 -1.94 48.11
N TYR A 395 -28.81 -2.32 46.94
CA TYR A 395 -28.14 -3.61 46.75
C TYR A 395 -26.71 -3.39 46.27
N THR A 396 -25.80 -3.37 47.24
CA THR A 396 -24.38 -3.61 47.02
C THR A 396 -24.17 -5.10 46.77
N ASN A 397 -23.49 -5.46 45.68
CA ASN A 397 -22.98 -6.81 45.49
C ASN A 397 -21.47 -6.72 45.20
N PRO A 398 -20.59 -6.87 46.21
CA PRO A 398 -19.19 -7.15 45.99
C PRO A 398 -19.00 -8.66 45.97
N SER A 399 -18.45 -9.19 44.89
CA SER A 399 -17.79 -10.49 44.94
C SER A 399 -16.49 -10.36 44.16
N ASP A 400 -15.44 -10.19 44.94
CA ASP A 400 -14.08 -10.59 44.63
C ASP A 400 -14.08 -12.02 44.08
N ASP A 401 -13.15 -12.32 43.16
CA ASP A 401 -12.16 -13.36 43.49
C ASP A 401 -10.94 -13.34 42.58
N LEU A 402 -9.81 -13.39 43.28
CA LEU A 402 -8.43 -13.55 42.86
C LEU A 402 -8.20 -14.89 42.15
N TYR A 403 -7.42 -14.86 41.06
CA TYR A 403 -6.44 -15.93 40.80
C TYR A 403 -5.16 -15.30 40.26
N ALA A 404 -4.18 -15.21 41.16
CA ALA A 404 -2.76 -15.18 40.85
C ALA A 404 -2.19 -16.54 41.30
N ASP A 405 -1.49 -17.23 40.42
CA ASP A 405 -0.22 -17.97 40.64
C ASP A 405 0.02 -18.98 39.49
N PRO A 406 1.25 -19.49 39.28
CA PRO A 406 2.59 -18.93 39.55
C PRO A 406 3.46 -18.80 38.27
#